data_AF-A0A7V5K5G0-F1
#
_entry.id   AF-A0A7V5K5G0-F1
#
_cell.length_a   1.000
_cell.length_b   1.000
_cell.length_c   1.000
_cell.angle_alpha   90.00
_cell.angle_beta   90.00
_cell.angle_gamma   90.00
#
_symmetry.space_group_name_H-M   'P 1'
#
loop_
_entity.id
_entity.type
_entity.pdbx_description
1 polymer ?
#
loop_
_entity_poly.entity_id
_entity_poly.type
_entity_poly.pdbx_seq_one_letter_code
_entity_poly.pdbx_strand_id
1 'polypeptide(L)'
;MERMRIAVTGLAATYPFGGVFWDYMQYVLGFLKMGHEVLYIEDTGKWCYEPIAGTFVEDGSRNARYLARQLELLCPGLKDRWFYRDAMGQSYGRSWEYVRDFCKNADLFLHISASCWMREEYFEVRKVAFIDSDPMYTQASVPGYVNGTVEEEERSRVEMLRQHHVFFTFAENIGAADCQIPTEIFHWIPTRQPVVMECFEPHEVAVSRRRRVLTTVASWEPAEGGPVVRGVQYRGKSAEFERFMELPSRSPLPLELAMSGRAPRERLSAHGWRMVDAYSVSSDPWVYRDYLARSLGEWSVAKNAYVASRSGWFSCRSACYLALGVPVVVQETGFSKILPSGKGILPFSTMDEAAQAIESLARDPRQHSAAARELAREWFDHSNVLNHLLEKAFCTAPDSR
;
A
#
# COMPACT_ATOMS: atom_id res chain seq x y z
N MET A 1 8.96 18.47 17.14
CA MET A 1 9.02 19.12 15.82
C MET A 1 8.08 20.30 15.81
N GLU A 2 8.38 21.34 15.04
CA GLU A 2 7.43 22.42 14.79
C GLU A 2 6.20 21.88 14.03
N ARG A 3 5.04 22.48 14.26
CA ARG A 3 3.81 22.14 13.53
C ARG A 3 3.99 22.49 12.05
N MET A 4 3.68 21.54 11.17
CA MET A 4 3.83 21.68 9.71
C MET A 4 2.47 21.66 9.02
N ARG A 5 2.41 22.20 7.80
CA ARG A 5 1.27 22.06 6.87
C ARG A 5 1.60 21.02 5.81
N ILE A 6 0.81 19.94 5.79
CA ILE A 6 1.09 18.75 4.98
C ILE A 6 -0.12 18.40 4.13
N ALA A 7 0.05 18.40 2.81
CA ALA A 7 -0.92 17.84 1.88
C ALA A 7 -0.56 16.39 1.59
N VAL A 8 -1.54 15.49 1.56
CA VAL A 8 -1.34 14.06 1.30
C VAL A 8 -2.31 13.61 0.21
N THR A 9 -1.79 12.95 -0.82
CA THR A 9 -2.63 12.40 -1.89
C THR A 9 -3.05 10.96 -1.62
N GLY A 10 -4.13 10.51 -2.24
CA GLY A 10 -4.49 9.10 -2.22
C GLY A 10 -5.63 8.75 -3.16
N LEU A 11 -6.30 7.62 -2.90
CA LEU A 11 -7.35 7.08 -3.77
C LEU A 11 -8.57 6.53 -3.00
N ALA A 12 -8.84 7.00 -1.78
CA ALA A 12 -9.88 6.43 -0.92
C ALA A 12 -11.33 6.69 -1.40
N ALA A 13 -11.59 7.77 -2.12
CA ALA A 13 -12.83 8.05 -2.84
C ALA A 13 -12.78 7.40 -4.23
N THR A 14 -11.65 7.48 -4.93
CA THR A 14 -11.50 6.95 -6.29
C THR A 14 -11.68 5.42 -6.35
N TYR A 15 -11.14 4.72 -5.35
CA TYR A 15 -11.29 3.28 -5.12
C TYR A 15 -11.75 3.05 -3.68
N PRO A 16 -13.07 3.13 -3.41
CA PRO A 16 -13.63 3.10 -2.06
C PRO A 16 -13.65 1.68 -1.45
N PHE A 17 -12.47 1.07 -1.37
CA PHE A 17 -12.25 -0.23 -0.75
C PHE A 17 -11.48 -0.06 0.56
N GLY A 18 -11.76 -0.92 1.53
CA GLY A 18 -11.20 -0.86 2.87
C GLY A 18 -9.68 -0.93 2.90
N GLY A 19 -9.06 -1.80 2.09
CA GLY A 19 -7.60 -1.85 1.95
C GLY A 19 -7.03 -0.50 1.49
N VAL A 20 -7.60 0.07 0.42
CA VAL A 20 -7.17 1.37 -0.13
C VAL A 20 -7.34 2.49 0.89
N PHE A 21 -8.47 2.50 1.61
CA PHE A 21 -8.70 3.47 2.68
C PHE A 21 -7.58 3.39 3.74
N TRP A 22 -7.28 2.18 4.23
CA TRP A 22 -6.22 1.99 5.22
C TRP A 22 -4.83 2.22 4.66
N ASP A 23 -4.58 2.11 3.35
CA ASP A 23 -3.27 2.43 2.78
C ASP A 23 -2.96 3.94 2.91
N TYR A 24 -3.91 4.79 2.53
CA TYR A 24 -3.71 6.24 2.49
C TYR A 24 -4.01 6.96 3.81
N MET A 25 -5.05 6.53 4.54
CA MET A 25 -5.52 7.26 5.72
C MET A 25 -4.56 7.19 6.90
N GLN A 26 -3.62 6.25 6.92
CA GLN A 26 -2.60 6.17 7.99
C GLN A 26 -1.66 7.36 7.93
N TYR A 27 -1.33 7.86 6.73
CA TYR A 27 -0.52 9.06 6.57
C TYR A 27 -1.28 10.29 7.07
N VAL A 28 -2.52 10.46 6.60
CA VAL A 28 -3.37 11.61 6.95
C VAL A 28 -3.62 11.68 8.46
N LEU A 29 -4.07 10.57 9.05
CA LEU A 29 -4.35 10.48 10.48
C LEU A 29 -3.07 10.51 11.32
N GLY A 30 -2.00 9.87 10.86
CA GLY A 30 -0.72 9.85 11.55
C GLY A 30 -0.14 11.25 11.71
N PHE A 31 -0.07 12.03 10.62
CA PHE A 31 0.38 13.42 10.70
C PHE A 31 -0.55 14.29 11.57
N LEU A 32 -1.88 14.08 11.50
CA LEU A 32 -2.82 14.80 12.35
C LEU A 32 -2.55 14.51 13.85
N LYS A 33 -2.33 13.25 14.21
CA LYS A 33 -2.01 12.81 15.59
C LYS A 33 -0.68 13.34 16.08
N MET A 34 0.30 13.50 15.20
CA MET A 34 1.59 14.13 15.49
C MET A 34 1.48 15.67 15.65
N GLY A 35 0.29 16.24 15.47
CA GLY A 35 0.01 17.67 15.68
C GLY A 35 0.20 18.56 14.46
N HIS A 36 0.41 17.97 13.28
CA HIS A 36 0.52 18.73 12.02
C HIS A 36 -0.86 19.16 11.51
N GLU A 37 -0.89 20.22 10.72
CA GLU A 37 -2.06 20.60 9.94
C GLU A 37 -2.06 19.81 8.63
N VAL A 38 -3.11 19.01 8.41
CA VAL A 38 -3.17 18.10 7.26
C VAL A 38 -4.34 18.42 6.35
N LEU A 39 -4.14 18.25 5.05
CA LEU A 39 -5.16 18.25 4.01
C LEU A 39 -5.02 16.98 3.15
N TYR A 40 -6.10 16.21 3.05
CA TYR A 40 -6.19 15.09 2.13
C TYR A 40 -6.66 15.56 0.75
N ILE A 41 -6.00 15.13 -0.33
CA ILE A 41 -6.29 15.55 -1.70
C ILE A 41 -6.46 14.33 -2.60
N GLU A 42 -7.61 14.23 -3.27
CA GLU A 42 -7.83 13.31 -4.38
C GLU A 42 -8.16 14.09 -5.65
N ASP A 43 -7.19 14.24 -6.53
CA ASP A 43 -7.35 14.87 -7.84
C ASP A 43 -6.68 13.98 -8.88
N THR A 44 -7.34 12.87 -9.22
CA THR A 44 -6.71 11.79 -9.97
C THR A 44 -6.78 12.01 -11.48
N GLY A 45 -7.71 12.87 -11.94
CA GLY A 45 -8.05 13.03 -13.35
C GLY A 45 -8.70 11.79 -13.98
N LYS A 46 -9.12 10.80 -13.17
CA LYS A 46 -9.65 9.51 -13.62
C LYS A 46 -11.07 9.29 -13.13
N TRP A 47 -11.77 8.40 -13.82
CA TRP A 47 -13.06 7.89 -13.37
C TRP A 47 -12.90 7.18 -12.03
N CYS A 48 -13.90 7.32 -11.16
CA CYS A 48 -13.92 6.64 -9.86
C CYS A 48 -14.77 5.36 -9.96
N TYR A 49 -14.43 4.35 -9.16
CA TYR A 49 -15.25 3.16 -9.06
C TYR A 49 -16.44 3.40 -8.14
N GLU A 50 -17.67 3.28 -8.63
CA GLU A 50 -18.88 3.39 -7.81
C GLU A 50 -19.34 1.97 -7.40
N PRO A 51 -19.32 1.64 -6.10
CA PRO A 51 -19.51 0.25 -5.64
C PRO A 51 -20.92 -0.32 -5.87
N ILE A 52 -21.97 0.51 -5.87
CA ILE A 52 -23.37 0.09 -6.07
C ILE A 52 -23.65 -0.19 -7.55
N ALA A 53 -23.11 0.63 -8.46
CA ALA A 53 -23.18 0.48 -9.90
C ALA A 53 -22.25 -0.63 -10.39
N GLY A 54 -21.23 -0.98 -9.60
CA GLY A 54 -20.28 -2.05 -9.91
C GLY A 54 -19.37 -1.71 -11.09
N THR A 55 -19.17 -0.42 -11.38
CA THR A 55 -18.41 0.07 -12.54
C THR A 55 -17.77 1.42 -12.26
N PHE A 56 -16.91 1.87 -13.18
CA PHE A 56 -16.34 3.20 -13.16
C PHE A 56 -17.35 4.24 -13.65
N VAL A 57 -17.40 5.39 -12.98
CA VAL A 57 -18.29 6.51 -13.28
C VAL A 57 -17.51 7.83 -13.29
N GLU A 58 -18.03 8.78 -14.05
CA GLU A 58 -17.47 10.14 -14.15
C GLU A 58 -17.90 11.04 -12.96
N ASP A 59 -19.17 10.95 -12.55
CA ASP A 59 -19.75 11.71 -11.43
C ASP A 59 -19.31 11.11 -10.09
N GLY A 60 -18.48 11.85 -9.36
CA GLY A 60 -17.93 11.43 -8.08
C GLY A 60 -18.81 11.75 -6.86
N SER A 61 -20.02 12.28 -7.01
CA SER A 61 -20.84 12.79 -5.89
C SER A 61 -21.18 11.75 -4.82
N ARG A 62 -21.30 10.47 -5.19
CA ARG A 62 -21.50 9.36 -4.23
C ARG A 62 -20.21 8.99 -3.53
N ASN A 63 -19.10 8.93 -4.26
CA ASN A 63 -17.77 8.66 -3.75
C ASN A 63 -17.32 9.75 -2.77
N ALA A 64 -17.60 11.02 -3.07
CA ALA A 64 -17.37 12.15 -2.19
C ALA A 64 -18.13 12.02 -0.86
N ARG A 65 -19.43 11.69 -0.91
CA ARG A 65 -20.25 11.47 0.29
C ARG A 65 -19.77 10.28 1.12
N TYR A 66 -19.34 9.20 0.45
CA TYR A 66 -18.73 8.06 1.10
C TYR A 66 -17.43 8.47 1.82
N LEU A 67 -16.50 9.14 1.13
CA LEU A 67 -15.24 9.61 1.72
C LEU A 67 -15.50 10.50 2.94
N ALA A 68 -16.38 11.49 2.82
CA ALA A 68 -16.74 12.40 3.92
C ALA A 68 -17.19 11.62 5.17
N ARG A 69 -18.09 10.64 4.98
CA ARG A 69 -18.59 9.80 6.06
C ARG A 69 -17.47 8.98 6.70
N GLN A 70 -16.61 8.35 5.91
CA GLN A 70 -15.54 7.50 6.44
C GLN A 70 -14.47 8.32 7.18
N LEU A 71 -14.15 9.52 6.71
CA LEU A 71 -13.24 10.45 7.40
C LEU A 71 -13.80 10.90 8.76
N GLU A 72 -15.08 11.27 8.82
CA GLU A 72 -15.74 11.68 10.07
C GLU A 72 -15.81 10.52 11.08
N LEU A 73 -16.05 9.29 10.61
CA LEU A 73 -16.01 8.07 11.43
C LEU A 73 -14.58 7.74 11.93
N LEU A 74 -13.57 7.96 11.11
CA LEU A 74 -12.16 7.72 11.48
C LEU A 74 -11.68 8.72 12.52
N CYS A 75 -11.92 10.01 12.29
CA CYS A 75 -11.59 11.07 13.23
C CYS A 75 -12.44 12.31 12.91
N PRO A 76 -13.25 12.82 13.86
CA PRO A 76 -14.04 14.03 13.65
C PRO A 76 -13.21 15.24 13.20
N GLY A 77 -11.93 15.30 13.58
CA GLY A 77 -10.99 16.35 13.16
C GLY A 77 -10.66 16.36 11.66
N LEU A 78 -11.01 15.30 10.91
CA LEU A 78 -10.79 15.18 9.46
C LEU A 78 -11.98 15.66 8.63
N LYS A 79 -13.14 15.92 9.24
CA LYS A 79 -14.41 16.27 8.56
C LYS A 79 -14.24 17.37 7.51
N ASP A 80 -13.45 18.40 7.84
CA ASP A 80 -13.21 19.55 6.97
C ASP A 80 -11.74 19.62 6.50
N ARG A 81 -11.07 18.46 6.35
CA ARG A 81 -9.64 18.36 5.96
C ARG A 81 -9.42 17.50 4.72
N TRP A 82 -10.35 17.58 3.78
CA TRP A 82 -10.25 16.82 2.53
C TRP A 82 -10.76 17.63 1.35
N PHE A 83 -10.24 17.28 0.19
CA PHE A 83 -10.63 17.76 -1.13
C PHE A 83 -10.69 16.57 -2.07
N TYR A 84 -11.74 16.51 -2.88
CA TYR A 84 -11.86 15.54 -3.96
C TYR A 84 -12.35 16.23 -5.23
N ARG A 85 -11.67 15.97 -6.35
CA ARG A 85 -12.07 16.38 -7.69
C ARG A 85 -12.33 15.14 -8.53
N ASP A 86 -13.54 15.06 -9.07
CA ASP A 86 -13.93 13.95 -9.96
C ASP A 86 -13.46 14.15 -11.40
N ALA A 87 -13.76 13.18 -12.27
CA ALA A 87 -13.34 13.21 -13.67
C ALA A 87 -14.00 14.32 -14.48
N MET A 88 -15.15 14.84 -14.03
CA MET A 88 -15.85 15.97 -14.64
C MET A 88 -15.29 17.32 -14.18
N GLY A 89 -14.33 17.33 -13.24
CA GLY A 89 -13.75 18.53 -12.66
C GLY A 89 -14.57 19.12 -11.51
N GLN A 90 -15.67 18.48 -11.11
CA GLN A 90 -16.47 18.90 -9.98
C GLN A 90 -15.68 18.67 -8.69
N SER A 91 -15.71 19.66 -7.80
CA SER A 91 -14.98 19.64 -6.53
C SER A 91 -15.92 19.42 -5.34
N TYR A 92 -15.44 18.66 -4.36
CA TYR A 92 -16.13 18.31 -3.12
C TYR A 92 -15.19 18.48 -1.91
N GLY A 93 -15.77 18.71 -0.73
CA GLY A 93 -15.01 19.00 0.49
C GLY A 93 -14.60 20.48 0.54
N ARG A 94 -13.31 20.76 0.74
CA ARG A 94 -12.76 22.12 0.66
C ARG A 94 -12.91 22.71 -0.76
N SER A 95 -12.97 24.03 -0.86
CA SER A 95 -13.01 24.68 -2.18
C SER A 95 -11.64 24.61 -2.86
N TRP A 96 -11.62 24.77 -4.18
CA TRP A 96 -10.38 24.80 -4.93
C TRP A 96 -9.46 25.95 -4.51
N GLU A 97 -10.04 27.11 -4.20
CA GLU A 97 -9.30 28.28 -3.69
C GLU A 97 -8.59 27.95 -2.38
N TYR A 98 -9.28 27.25 -1.47
CA TYR A 98 -8.66 26.78 -0.23
C TYR A 98 -7.49 25.83 -0.49
N VAL A 99 -7.62 24.90 -1.44
CA VAL A 99 -6.53 23.96 -1.78
C VAL A 99 -5.32 24.69 -2.32
N ARG A 100 -5.52 25.66 -3.22
CA ARG A 100 -4.44 26.50 -3.77
C ARG A 100 -3.73 27.28 -2.67
N ASP A 101 -4.50 27.96 -1.81
CA ASP A 101 -3.95 28.71 -0.68
C ASP A 101 -3.23 27.80 0.32
N PHE A 102 -3.77 26.59 0.56
CA PHE A 102 -3.13 25.60 1.41
C PHE A 102 -1.78 25.18 0.84
N CYS A 103 -1.72 24.79 -0.43
CA CYS A 103 -0.48 24.34 -1.08
C CYS A 103 0.58 25.45 -1.09
N LYS A 104 0.21 26.68 -1.45
CA LYS A 104 1.12 27.83 -1.43
C LYS A 104 1.79 28.07 -0.08
N ASN A 105 1.13 27.69 1.01
CA ASN A 105 1.63 27.86 2.38
C ASN A 105 1.98 26.53 3.06
N ALA A 106 2.05 25.43 2.32
CA ALA A 106 2.35 24.11 2.85
C ALA A 106 3.87 23.89 2.92
N ASP A 107 4.29 23.11 3.91
CA ASP A 107 5.67 22.67 4.04
C ASP A 107 5.95 21.44 3.18
N LEU A 108 4.99 20.52 3.11
CA LEU A 108 5.15 19.22 2.44
C LEU A 108 3.90 18.85 1.62
N PHE A 109 4.12 18.41 0.39
CA PHE A 109 3.14 17.72 -0.44
C PHE A 109 3.60 16.28 -0.63
N LEU A 110 2.84 15.33 -0.12
CA LEU A 110 3.16 13.91 -0.18
C LEU A 110 2.35 13.23 -1.29
N HIS A 111 2.99 13.03 -2.43
CA HIS A 111 2.42 12.36 -3.59
C HIS A 111 2.66 10.86 -3.52
N ILE A 112 1.65 10.10 -3.10
CA ILE A 112 1.77 8.66 -2.83
C ILE A 112 1.31 7.85 -4.05
N SER A 113 2.11 6.92 -4.54
CA SER A 113 1.76 5.94 -5.59
C SER A 113 1.26 6.53 -6.91
N ALA A 114 1.79 7.68 -7.33
CA ALA A 114 1.30 8.40 -8.52
C ALA A 114 -0.24 8.60 -8.53
N SER A 115 -0.83 8.78 -7.34
CA SER A 115 -2.28 8.87 -7.14
C SER A 115 -2.89 10.22 -7.56
N CYS A 116 -2.07 11.20 -7.94
CA CYS A 116 -2.53 12.54 -8.23
C CYS A 116 -2.14 12.97 -9.66
N TRP A 117 -3.07 13.62 -10.34
CA TRP A 117 -2.76 14.45 -11.48
C TRP A 117 -2.08 15.73 -10.99
N MET A 118 -0.75 15.77 -11.10
CA MET A 118 0.06 16.86 -10.55
C MET A 118 -0.14 18.15 -11.35
N ARG A 119 -0.86 19.10 -10.74
CA ARG A 119 -1.09 20.46 -11.25
C ARG A 119 -0.01 21.41 -10.75
N GLU A 120 0.15 22.55 -11.44
CA GLU A 120 1.13 23.58 -11.09
C GLU A 120 1.00 24.03 -9.64
N GLU A 121 -0.23 24.18 -9.12
CA GLU A 121 -0.46 24.66 -7.76
C GLU A 121 0.02 23.67 -6.67
N TYR A 122 0.13 22.38 -7.00
CA TYR A 122 0.68 21.37 -6.08
C TYR A 122 2.21 21.45 -5.99
N PHE A 123 2.87 22.11 -6.95
CA PHE A 123 4.31 22.36 -6.92
C PHE A 123 4.68 23.69 -6.25
N GLU A 124 3.71 24.54 -5.90
CA GLU A 124 3.95 25.75 -5.09
C GLU A 124 4.33 25.44 -3.62
N VAL A 125 4.17 24.18 -3.21
CA VAL A 125 4.54 23.70 -1.86
C VAL A 125 6.06 23.72 -1.68
N ARG A 126 6.52 24.09 -0.47
CA ARG A 126 7.96 24.19 -0.15
C ARG A 126 8.74 22.91 -0.47
N LYS A 127 8.16 21.75 -0.23
CA LYS A 127 8.76 20.44 -0.53
C LYS A 127 7.70 19.51 -1.10
N VAL A 128 7.99 18.94 -2.27
CA VAL A 128 7.14 17.92 -2.89
C VAL A 128 7.87 16.59 -2.83
N ALA A 129 7.30 15.63 -2.12
CA ALA A 129 7.84 14.29 -1.92
C ALA A 129 7.02 13.26 -2.69
N PHE A 130 7.68 12.36 -3.40
CA PHE A 130 7.04 11.20 -4.00
C PHE A 130 7.24 9.97 -3.11
N ILE A 131 6.20 9.17 -2.87
CA ILE A 131 6.33 7.83 -2.28
C ILE A 131 5.95 6.79 -3.33
N ASP A 132 6.92 5.98 -3.71
CA ASP A 132 6.71 4.79 -4.53
C ASP A 132 6.29 3.59 -3.66
N SER A 133 5.02 3.19 -3.76
CA SER A 133 4.52 1.98 -3.09
C SER A 133 4.51 0.74 -3.98
N ASP A 134 4.82 0.89 -5.29
CA ASP A 134 4.74 -0.17 -6.31
C ASP A 134 6.08 -0.26 -7.06
N PRO A 135 7.17 -0.62 -6.36
CA PRO A 135 8.51 -0.57 -6.93
C PRO A 135 8.67 -1.54 -8.10
N MET A 136 9.62 -1.23 -8.98
CA MET A 136 9.79 -1.76 -10.34
C MET A 136 8.84 -1.13 -11.36
N TYR A 137 7.56 -0.90 -11.04
CA TYR A 137 6.61 -0.30 -12.00
C TYR A 137 6.91 1.19 -12.21
N THR A 138 7.10 1.92 -11.12
CA THR A 138 7.46 3.36 -11.16
C THR A 138 8.78 3.59 -11.90
N GLN A 139 9.74 2.67 -11.77
CA GLN A 139 11.08 2.80 -12.36
C GLN A 139 11.19 2.16 -13.75
N ALA A 140 10.14 1.49 -14.25
CA ALA A 140 10.21 0.66 -15.44
C ALA A 140 10.70 1.42 -16.69
N SER A 141 10.22 2.65 -16.87
CA SER A 141 10.58 3.49 -18.02
C SER A 141 11.93 4.21 -17.84
N VAL A 142 12.56 4.15 -16.66
CA VAL A 142 13.82 4.89 -16.39
C VAL A 142 14.96 4.47 -17.32
N PRO A 143 15.26 3.17 -17.54
CA PRO A 143 16.35 2.78 -18.45
C PRO A 143 16.11 3.25 -19.89
N GLY A 144 14.88 3.14 -20.38
CA GLY A 144 14.53 3.60 -21.72
C GLY A 144 14.59 5.13 -21.84
N TYR A 145 14.20 5.85 -20.78
CA TYR A 145 14.28 7.31 -20.72
C TYR A 145 15.72 7.79 -20.82
N VAL A 146 16.65 7.17 -20.06
CA VAL A 146 18.09 7.48 -20.11
C VAL A 146 18.66 7.23 -21.50
N ASN A 147 18.21 6.17 -22.17
CA ASN A 147 18.68 5.81 -23.51
C ASN A 147 17.95 6.55 -24.65
N GLY A 148 16.96 7.39 -24.33
CA GLY A 148 16.15 8.10 -25.32
C GLY A 148 15.21 7.21 -26.14
N THR A 149 14.86 6.02 -25.65
CA THR A 149 14.06 5.01 -26.37
C THR A 149 12.61 4.86 -25.88
N VAL A 150 12.19 5.66 -24.90
CA VAL A 150 10.80 5.66 -24.41
C VAL A 150 9.88 6.45 -25.32
N GLU A 151 8.62 6.04 -25.34
CA GLU A 151 7.53 6.76 -25.99
C GLU A 151 7.18 8.05 -25.23
N GLU A 152 6.46 8.96 -25.87
CA GLU A 152 6.16 10.29 -25.32
C GLU A 152 5.38 10.23 -23.98
N GLU A 153 4.46 9.28 -23.83
CA GLU A 153 3.69 9.12 -22.60
C GLU A 153 4.58 8.72 -21.41
N GLU A 154 5.51 7.78 -21.63
CA GLU A 154 6.48 7.35 -20.62
C GLU A 154 7.48 8.46 -20.31
N ARG A 155 7.93 9.19 -21.33
CA ARG A 155 8.77 10.39 -21.15
C ARG A 155 8.07 11.41 -20.27
N SER A 156 6.82 11.75 -20.56
CA SER A 156 6.03 12.71 -19.79
C SER A 156 5.89 12.29 -18.32
N ARG A 157 5.66 11.00 -18.05
CA ARG A 157 5.62 10.46 -16.67
C ARG A 157 6.94 10.68 -15.94
N VAL A 158 8.07 10.34 -16.57
CA VAL A 158 9.39 10.51 -15.96
C VAL A 158 9.68 12.00 -15.71
N GLU A 159 9.39 12.88 -16.67
CA GLU A 159 9.59 14.33 -16.51
C GLU A 159 8.71 14.92 -15.38
N MET A 160 7.48 14.46 -15.24
CA MET A 160 6.61 14.86 -14.11
C MET A 160 7.20 14.41 -12.77
N LEU A 161 7.69 13.17 -12.69
CA LEU A 161 8.35 12.67 -11.48
C LEU A 161 9.60 13.50 -11.15
N ARG A 162 10.40 13.90 -12.15
CA ARG A 162 11.60 14.74 -11.96
C ARG A 162 11.33 16.11 -11.35
N GLN A 163 10.09 16.60 -11.36
CA GLN A 163 9.72 17.85 -10.68
C GLN A 163 9.58 17.68 -9.15
N HIS A 164 9.60 16.45 -8.63
CA HIS A 164 9.58 16.20 -7.18
C HIS A 164 10.97 16.45 -6.58
N HIS A 165 10.98 16.86 -5.31
CA HIS A 165 12.18 17.27 -4.61
C HIS A 165 12.87 16.14 -3.83
N VAL A 166 12.12 15.08 -3.49
CA VAL A 166 12.61 13.94 -2.71
C VAL A 166 11.77 12.70 -3.04
N PHE A 167 12.41 11.54 -3.09
CA PHE A 167 11.81 10.30 -3.53
C PHE A 167 11.96 9.23 -2.46
N PHE A 168 10.85 8.68 -2.02
CA PHE A 168 10.78 7.56 -1.09
C PHE A 168 10.27 6.31 -1.82
N THR A 169 10.63 5.13 -1.33
CA THR A 169 10.12 3.86 -1.90
C THR A 169 9.91 2.80 -0.82
N PHE A 170 8.95 1.91 -1.05
CA PHE A 170 8.77 0.69 -0.27
C PHE A 170 9.76 -0.42 -0.64
N ALA A 171 10.59 -0.23 -1.66
CA ALA A 171 11.70 -1.13 -1.95
C ALA A 171 12.84 -0.95 -0.93
N GLU A 172 12.73 -1.53 0.26
CA GLU A 172 13.74 -1.34 1.31
C GLU A 172 15.11 -1.97 1.00
N ASN A 173 15.19 -2.88 0.02
CA ASN A 173 16.47 -3.44 -0.47
C ASN A 173 17.02 -2.66 -1.69
N ILE A 174 16.45 -1.49 -2.03
CA ILE A 174 16.89 -0.70 -3.19
C ILE A 174 18.37 -0.29 -3.08
N GLY A 175 19.10 -0.40 -4.19
CA GLY A 175 20.54 -0.13 -4.23
C GLY A 175 21.44 -1.28 -3.75
N ALA A 176 20.89 -2.33 -3.13
CA ALA A 176 21.66 -3.54 -2.83
C ALA A 176 22.07 -4.28 -4.12
N ALA A 177 23.19 -5.01 -4.07
CA ALA A 177 23.74 -5.70 -5.25
C ALA A 177 22.80 -6.74 -5.88
N ASP A 178 21.87 -7.30 -5.10
CA ASP A 178 20.88 -8.27 -5.57
C ASP A 178 19.53 -7.63 -5.95
N CYS A 179 19.34 -6.33 -5.71
CA CYS A 179 18.14 -5.61 -6.10
C CYS A 179 18.21 -5.16 -7.57
N GLN A 180 17.22 -5.54 -8.37
CA GLN A 180 17.21 -5.30 -9.82
C GLN A 180 16.44 -4.03 -10.24
N ILE A 181 15.90 -3.28 -9.28
CA ILE A 181 15.15 -2.04 -9.57
C ILE A 181 16.11 -0.97 -10.11
N PRO A 182 15.80 -0.32 -11.24
CA PRO A 182 16.57 0.81 -11.76
C PRO A 182 16.59 2.02 -10.81
N THR A 183 17.74 2.70 -10.69
CA THR A 183 17.96 3.85 -9.78
C THR A 183 18.67 5.04 -10.43
N GLU A 184 18.85 5.03 -11.75
CA GLU A 184 19.80 5.88 -12.48
C GLU A 184 19.55 7.39 -12.28
N ILE A 185 18.28 7.81 -12.32
CA ILE A 185 17.91 9.24 -12.32
C ILE A 185 17.22 9.71 -11.03
N PHE A 186 16.93 8.80 -10.11
CA PHE A 186 16.23 9.09 -8.86
C PHE A 186 17.00 8.53 -7.68
N HIS A 187 17.27 9.37 -6.68
CA HIS A 187 17.80 8.92 -5.40
C HIS A 187 16.64 8.47 -4.49
N TRP A 188 16.44 7.16 -4.40
CA TRP A 188 15.36 6.57 -3.61
C TRP A 188 15.77 6.39 -2.14
N ILE A 189 14.95 6.92 -1.24
CA ILE A 189 15.07 6.75 0.20
C ILE A 189 14.11 5.63 0.64
N PRO A 190 14.62 4.51 1.20
CA PRO A 190 13.76 3.49 1.78
C PRO A 190 12.79 4.05 2.82
N THR A 191 11.53 3.65 2.70
CA THR A 191 10.50 3.85 3.71
C THR A 191 9.54 2.66 3.69
N ARG A 192 8.52 2.69 4.53
CA ARG A 192 7.50 1.65 4.59
C ARG A 192 6.16 2.23 5.00
N GLN A 193 5.13 1.38 5.00
CA GLN A 193 3.79 1.78 5.40
C GLN A 193 3.75 2.24 6.87
N PRO A 194 3.35 3.48 7.19
CA PRO A 194 3.03 3.86 8.55
C PRO A 194 1.69 3.22 8.97
N VAL A 195 1.61 2.84 10.25
CA VAL A 195 0.41 2.29 10.87
C VAL A 195 0.04 3.07 12.12
N VAL A 196 -1.16 3.65 12.14
CA VAL A 196 -1.73 4.30 13.33
C VAL A 196 -2.26 3.21 14.25
N MET A 197 -1.41 2.73 15.17
CA MET A 197 -1.67 1.57 16.01
C MET A 197 -3.00 1.67 16.77
N GLU A 198 -3.41 2.86 17.20
CA GLU A 198 -4.66 3.06 17.93
C GLU A 198 -5.93 2.78 17.09
N CYS A 199 -5.80 2.67 15.76
CA CYS A 199 -6.89 2.24 14.89
C CYS A 199 -7.04 0.71 14.85
N PHE A 200 -6.03 -0.05 15.28
CA PHE A 200 -5.97 -1.50 15.12
C PHE A 200 -5.95 -2.24 16.47
N GLU A 201 -5.15 -1.77 17.44
CA GLU A 201 -5.00 -2.43 18.74
C GLU A 201 -6.33 -2.68 19.49
N PRO A 202 -7.30 -1.75 19.51
CA PRO A 202 -8.58 -1.99 20.16
C PRO A 202 -9.45 -3.07 19.47
N HIS A 203 -9.11 -3.41 18.23
CA HIS A 203 -9.83 -4.36 17.40
C HIS A 203 -9.15 -5.73 17.32
N GLU A 204 -8.08 -5.94 18.09
CA GLU A 204 -7.46 -7.26 18.21
C GLU A 204 -8.45 -8.30 18.76
N VAL A 205 -8.52 -9.44 18.08
CA VAL A 205 -9.28 -10.60 18.55
C VAL A 205 -8.33 -11.56 19.26
N ALA A 206 -8.70 -12.04 20.45
CA ALA A 206 -7.93 -13.06 21.15
C ALA A 206 -7.72 -14.32 20.28
N VAL A 207 -6.51 -14.89 20.30
CA VAL A 207 -6.15 -16.03 19.43
C VAL A 207 -7.13 -17.20 19.51
N SER A 208 -7.67 -17.50 20.70
CA SER A 208 -8.66 -18.57 20.91
C SER A 208 -10.01 -18.33 20.25
N ARG A 209 -10.31 -17.07 19.89
CA ARG A 209 -11.57 -16.64 19.24
C ARG A 209 -11.40 -16.38 17.74
N ARG A 210 -10.17 -16.44 17.21
CA ARG A 210 -9.90 -16.28 15.78
C ARG A 210 -10.36 -17.52 15.01
N ARG A 211 -10.84 -17.30 13.79
CA ARG A 211 -11.10 -18.36 12.82
C ARG A 211 -9.78 -19.03 12.49
N ARG A 212 -9.73 -20.36 12.58
CA ARG A 212 -8.55 -21.16 12.21
C ARG A 212 -8.40 -21.23 10.68
N VAL A 213 -8.07 -20.12 10.06
CA VAL A 213 -7.84 -19.95 8.61
C VAL A 213 -6.72 -18.95 8.38
N LEU A 214 -6.04 -19.07 7.24
CA LEU A 214 -5.19 -18.01 6.71
C LEU A 214 -5.92 -17.28 5.58
N THR A 215 -5.91 -15.96 5.61
CA THR A 215 -6.71 -15.13 4.70
C THR A 215 -5.85 -14.25 3.80
N THR A 216 -6.30 -14.03 2.57
CA THR A 216 -5.73 -13.04 1.65
C THR A 216 -6.84 -12.20 1.03
N VAL A 217 -6.61 -10.89 0.89
CA VAL A 217 -7.47 -10.00 0.08
C VAL A 217 -6.62 -9.46 -1.07
N ALA A 218 -6.99 -9.75 -2.31
CA ALA A 218 -6.19 -9.40 -3.48
C ALA A 218 -7.04 -9.23 -4.75
N SER A 219 -6.47 -8.58 -5.76
CA SER A 219 -7.01 -8.55 -7.12
C SER A 219 -6.27 -9.56 -7.99
N TRP A 220 -6.99 -10.31 -8.81
CA TRP A 220 -6.38 -11.16 -9.83
C TRP A 220 -6.01 -10.31 -11.05
N GLU A 221 -4.75 -9.87 -11.09
CA GLU A 221 -4.17 -9.15 -12.22
C GLU A 221 -3.72 -10.14 -13.30
N PRO A 222 -3.86 -9.83 -14.61
CA PRO A 222 -3.31 -10.65 -15.67
C PRO A 222 -1.81 -10.89 -15.51
N ALA A 223 -1.33 -12.10 -15.83
CA ALA A 223 0.08 -12.47 -15.65
C ALA A 223 1.03 -11.58 -16.48
N GLU A 224 0.55 -11.11 -17.64
CA GLU A 224 1.28 -10.24 -18.56
C GLU A 224 1.22 -8.75 -18.18
N GLY A 225 0.59 -8.40 -17.06
CA GLY A 225 0.44 -7.00 -16.63
C GLY A 225 1.69 -6.36 -16.01
N GLY A 226 2.87 -6.98 -16.14
CA GLY A 226 4.11 -6.46 -15.56
C GLY A 226 5.01 -5.75 -16.59
N PRO A 227 5.97 -4.93 -16.13
CA PRO A 227 6.85 -4.17 -17.01
C PRO A 227 7.96 -5.03 -17.64
N VAL A 228 8.50 -4.58 -18.77
CA VAL A 228 9.76 -5.06 -19.32
C VAL A 228 10.87 -4.08 -18.93
N VAL A 229 11.86 -4.56 -18.18
CA VAL A 229 12.98 -3.72 -17.73
C VAL A 229 14.29 -4.40 -18.08
N ARG A 230 15.14 -3.70 -18.85
CA ARG A 230 16.43 -4.22 -19.36
C ARG A 230 16.29 -5.59 -20.05
N GLY A 231 15.23 -5.78 -20.83
CA GLY A 231 14.94 -7.01 -21.56
C GLY A 231 14.36 -8.15 -20.71
N VAL A 232 14.14 -7.95 -19.41
CA VAL A 232 13.50 -8.92 -18.52
C VAL A 232 12.02 -8.59 -18.37
N GLN A 233 11.16 -9.56 -18.70
CA GLN A 233 9.71 -9.47 -18.47
C GLN A 233 9.39 -9.82 -17.02
N TYR A 234 8.94 -8.82 -16.25
CA TYR A 234 8.34 -9.04 -14.93
C TYR A 234 6.85 -9.31 -15.08
N ARG A 235 6.26 -10.07 -14.15
CA ARG A 235 4.86 -10.49 -14.21
C ARG A 235 4.02 -9.92 -13.07
N GLY A 236 2.71 -10.05 -13.22
CA GLY A 236 1.73 -9.70 -12.18
C GLY A 236 1.67 -10.74 -11.05
N LYS A 237 0.82 -10.48 -10.05
CA LYS A 237 0.63 -11.35 -8.88
C LYS A 237 0.09 -12.74 -9.22
N SER A 238 -0.71 -12.86 -10.28
CA SER A 238 -1.28 -14.15 -10.72
C SER A 238 -0.20 -15.17 -11.09
N ALA A 239 0.91 -14.74 -11.69
CA ALA A 239 2.02 -15.62 -12.03
C ALA A 239 2.65 -16.26 -10.77
N GLU A 240 2.70 -15.54 -9.65
CA GLU A 240 3.13 -16.13 -8.38
C GLU A 240 2.08 -17.04 -7.79
N PHE A 241 0.79 -16.68 -7.85
CA PHE A 241 -0.30 -17.56 -7.38
C PHE A 241 -0.30 -18.93 -8.07
N GLU A 242 -0.01 -19.00 -9.37
CA GLU A 242 0.07 -20.27 -10.10
C GLU A 242 1.07 -21.26 -9.46
N ARG A 243 2.17 -20.75 -8.88
CA ARG A 243 3.19 -21.58 -8.23
C ARG A 243 2.70 -22.21 -6.92
N PHE A 244 1.62 -21.70 -6.34
CA PHE A 244 1.10 -22.12 -5.04
C PHE A 244 -0.30 -22.72 -5.12
N MET A 245 -0.82 -23.04 -6.32
CA MET A 245 -2.17 -23.59 -6.50
C MET A 245 -2.46 -24.80 -5.60
N GLU A 246 -1.49 -25.70 -5.41
CA GLU A 246 -1.63 -26.93 -4.61
C GLU A 246 -1.42 -26.74 -3.09
N LEU A 247 -1.07 -25.53 -2.63
CA LEU A 247 -0.73 -25.28 -1.23
C LEU A 247 -1.80 -25.73 -0.21
N PRO A 248 -3.13 -25.60 -0.47
CA PRO A 248 -4.13 -26.05 0.49
C PRO A 248 -4.02 -27.54 0.85
N SER A 249 -3.54 -28.39 -0.08
CA SER A 249 -3.33 -29.82 0.17
C SER A 249 -2.16 -30.12 1.11
N ARG A 250 -1.23 -29.17 1.25
CA ARG A 250 -0.03 -29.27 2.11
C ARG A 250 -0.14 -28.45 3.39
N SER A 251 -1.28 -27.78 3.61
CA SER A 251 -1.46 -26.86 4.71
C SER A 251 -2.27 -27.50 5.85
N PRO A 252 -1.81 -27.43 7.12
CA PRO A 252 -2.63 -27.84 8.27
C PRO A 252 -3.76 -26.86 8.59
N LEU A 253 -3.79 -25.69 7.91
CA LEU A 253 -4.81 -24.67 8.06
C LEU A 253 -5.53 -24.41 6.73
N PRO A 254 -6.85 -24.23 6.72
CA PRO A 254 -7.56 -23.79 5.52
C PRO A 254 -7.07 -22.42 5.03
N LEU A 255 -6.98 -22.28 3.71
CA LEU A 255 -6.56 -21.06 3.04
C LEU A 255 -7.75 -20.41 2.34
N GLU A 256 -8.00 -19.13 2.65
CA GLU A 256 -9.16 -18.38 2.20
C GLU A 256 -8.77 -17.15 1.39
N LEU A 257 -9.36 -17.01 0.19
CA LEU A 257 -9.05 -15.97 -0.78
C LEU A 257 -10.28 -15.10 -1.05
N ALA A 258 -10.18 -13.84 -0.65
CA ALA A 258 -11.04 -12.75 -1.09
C ALA A 258 -10.43 -12.13 -2.35
N MET A 259 -10.78 -12.70 -3.52
CA MET A 259 -10.23 -12.28 -4.81
C MET A 259 -11.22 -11.56 -5.70
N SER A 260 -10.83 -10.37 -6.16
CA SER A 260 -11.52 -9.60 -7.21
C SER A 260 -10.91 -9.88 -8.59
N GLY A 261 -11.52 -9.33 -9.64
CA GLY A 261 -11.08 -9.55 -11.03
C GLY A 261 -11.43 -10.94 -11.56
N ARG A 262 -10.81 -11.30 -12.69
CA ARG A 262 -11.08 -12.58 -13.40
C ARG A 262 -10.27 -13.73 -12.82
N ALA A 263 -10.37 -13.95 -11.51
CA ALA A 263 -9.71 -15.06 -10.84
C ALA A 263 -10.29 -16.42 -11.32
N PRO A 264 -9.47 -17.47 -11.50
CA PRO A 264 -9.94 -18.80 -11.86
C PRO A 264 -10.55 -19.51 -10.63
N ARG A 265 -11.70 -19.00 -10.15
CA ARG A 265 -12.33 -19.39 -8.87
C ARG A 265 -12.61 -20.89 -8.78
N GLU A 266 -13.10 -21.50 -9.86
CA GLU A 266 -13.40 -22.93 -9.93
C GLU A 266 -12.12 -23.77 -9.77
N ARG A 267 -11.05 -23.40 -10.49
CA ARG A 267 -9.76 -24.10 -10.41
C ARG A 267 -9.13 -23.94 -9.02
N LEU A 268 -9.19 -22.75 -8.44
CA LEU A 268 -8.74 -22.51 -7.06
C LEU A 268 -9.53 -23.39 -6.07
N SER A 269 -10.86 -23.41 -6.19
CA SER A 269 -11.72 -24.23 -5.33
C SER A 269 -11.44 -25.72 -5.48
N ALA A 270 -11.18 -26.20 -6.71
CA ALA A 270 -10.82 -27.59 -6.99
C ALA A 270 -9.50 -28.02 -6.32
N HIS A 271 -8.58 -27.07 -6.07
CA HIS A 271 -7.33 -27.32 -5.32
C HIS A 271 -7.47 -27.09 -3.81
N GLY A 272 -8.68 -26.86 -3.31
CA GLY A 272 -8.97 -26.72 -1.88
C GLY A 272 -8.92 -25.29 -1.33
N TRP A 273 -8.77 -24.28 -2.19
CA TRP A 273 -8.88 -22.88 -1.76
C TRP A 273 -10.31 -22.52 -1.41
N ARG A 274 -10.51 -21.84 -0.28
CA ARG A 274 -11.82 -21.30 0.12
C ARG A 274 -12.01 -19.93 -0.52
N MET A 275 -12.91 -19.84 -1.49
CA MET A 275 -13.20 -18.57 -2.15
C MET A 275 -14.27 -17.81 -1.37
N VAL A 276 -14.01 -16.53 -1.08
CA VAL A 276 -15.00 -15.60 -0.54
C VAL A 276 -15.20 -14.43 -1.49
N ASP A 277 -16.37 -13.79 -1.40
CA ASP A 277 -16.62 -12.59 -2.19
C ASP A 277 -15.72 -11.45 -1.70
N ALA A 278 -14.86 -10.95 -2.58
CA ALA A 278 -13.93 -9.88 -2.25
C ALA A 278 -14.65 -8.61 -1.85
N TYR A 279 -15.77 -8.31 -2.52
CA TYR A 279 -16.52 -7.09 -2.28
C TYR A 279 -17.13 -7.10 -0.87
N SER A 280 -17.73 -8.21 -0.44
CA SER A 280 -18.26 -8.37 0.93
C SER A 280 -17.24 -8.12 2.05
N VAL A 281 -15.95 -8.29 1.75
CA VAL A 281 -14.84 -8.10 2.70
C VAL A 281 -14.23 -6.70 2.58
N SER A 282 -14.24 -6.10 1.40
CA SER A 282 -13.50 -4.87 1.11
C SER A 282 -14.37 -3.63 0.88
N SER A 283 -15.70 -3.74 0.82
CA SER A 283 -16.56 -2.59 0.50
C SER A 283 -16.64 -1.53 1.61
N ASP A 284 -16.16 -1.82 2.81
CA ASP A 284 -16.14 -0.89 3.93
C ASP A 284 -14.83 -1.06 4.75
N PRO A 285 -14.17 0.02 5.20
CA PRO A 285 -12.87 -0.07 5.88
C PRO A 285 -12.94 -0.79 7.23
N TRP A 286 -14.06 -0.67 7.94
CA TRP A 286 -14.25 -1.27 9.25
C TRP A 286 -14.52 -2.77 9.11
N VAL A 287 -15.37 -3.15 8.15
CA VAL A 287 -15.60 -4.56 7.79
C VAL A 287 -14.29 -5.22 7.37
N TYR A 288 -13.48 -4.54 6.55
CA TYR A 288 -12.18 -5.03 6.13
C TYR A 288 -11.25 -5.29 7.33
N ARG A 289 -11.09 -4.30 8.23
CA ARG A 289 -10.26 -4.46 9.44
C ARG A 289 -10.72 -5.62 10.31
N ASP A 290 -12.04 -5.74 10.53
CA ASP A 290 -12.62 -6.83 11.31
C ASP A 290 -12.41 -8.21 10.66
N TYR A 291 -12.44 -8.28 9.33
CA TYR A 291 -12.11 -9.50 8.59
C TYR A 291 -10.65 -9.91 8.82
N LEU A 292 -9.71 -8.97 8.73
CA LEU A 292 -8.29 -9.25 9.01
C LEU A 292 -8.09 -9.72 10.45
N ALA A 293 -8.70 -9.03 11.42
CA ALA A 293 -8.52 -9.31 12.85
C ALA A 293 -8.99 -10.70 13.28
N ARG A 294 -9.96 -11.26 12.55
CA ARG A 294 -10.59 -12.55 12.87
C ARG A 294 -9.86 -13.75 12.29
N SER A 295 -8.90 -13.58 11.38
CA SER A 295 -8.13 -14.72 10.84
C SER A 295 -7.01 -15.14 11.78
N LEU A 296 -6.55 -16.40 11.67
CA LEU A 296 -5.43 -16.88 12.47
C LEU A 296 -4.09 -16.31 11.97
N GLY A 297 -4.03 -15.98 10.68
CA GLY A 297 -2.89 -15.36 10.03
C GLY A 297 -3.22 -14.88 8.62
N GLU A 298 -2.29 -14.15 8.01
CA GLU A 298 -2.27 -13.92 6.57
C GLU A 298 -1.47 -15.03 5.90
N TRP A 299 -1.90 -15.45 4.71
CA TRP A 299 -0.99 -16.01 3.71
C TRP A 299 -1.02 -15.12 2.48
N SER A 300 0.09 -14.78 1.84
CA SER A 300 0.05 -14.06 0.57
C SER A 300 1.33 -14.19 -0.25
N VAL A 301 1.17 -14.29 -1.57
CA VAL A 301 2.22 -14.01 -2.55
C VAL A 301 2.39 -12.51 -2.79
N ALA A 302 3.52 -12.07 -3.32
CA ALA A 302 3.76 -10.71 -3.79
C ALA A 302 3.54 -10.60 -5.32
N LYS A 303 3.60 -9.41 -5.90
CA LYS A 303 3.71 -9.31 -7.38
C LYS A 303 5.05 -9.92 -7.80
N ASN A 304 5.09 -10.65 -8.91
CA ASN A 304 6.35 -11.26 -9.38
C ASN A 304 7.46 -10.22 -9.56
N ALA A 305 7.11 -8.99 -9.99
CA ALA A 305 8.04 -7.87 -10.04
C ALA A 305 8.82 -7.67 -8.73
N TYR A 306 8.16 -7.68 -7.56
CA TYR A 306 8.80 -7.45 -6.27
C TYR A 306 9.70 -8.61 -5.83
N VAL A 307 9.29 -9.84 -6.16
CA VAL A 307 9.98 -11.09 -5.82
C VAL A 307 11.23 -11.24 -6.68
N ALA A 308 11.06 -11.21 -8.00
CA ALA A 308 12.14 -11.39 -8.97
C ALA A 308 13.17 -10.26 -8.88
N SER A 309 12.74 -9.04 -8.56
CA SER A 309 13.67 -7.91 -8.40
C SER A 309 14.37 -7.86 -7.05
N ARG A 310 13.99 -8.73 -6.09
CA ARG A 310 14.44 -8.68 -4.69
C ARG A 310 14.34 -7.27 -4.09
N SER A 311 13.18 -6.64 -4.30
CA SER A 311 12.90 -5.24 -3.93
C SER A 311 13.02 -4.92 -2.43
N GLY A 312 12.82 -5.89 -1.55
CA GLY A 312 12.61 -5.66 -0.12
C GLY A 312 11.21 -5.16 0.23
N TRP A 313 10.27 -5.18 -0.72
CA TRP A 313 8.91 -4.69 -0.53
C TRP A 313 8.15 -5.50 0.53
N PHE A 314 7.48 -4.80 1.44
CA PHE A 314 6.57 -5.37 2.44
C PHE A 314 5.18 -4.74 2.33
N SER A 315 4.13 -5.55 2.38
CA SER A 315 2.77 -5.10 2.06
C SER A 315 2.15 -4.23 3.15
N CYS A 316 1.44 -3.18 2.74
CA CYS A 316 0.58 -2.38 3.61
C CYS A 316 -0.47 -3.23 4.34
N ARG A 317 -1.08 -4.19 3.63
CA ARG A 317 -2.04 -5.15 4.21
C ARG A 317 -1.37 -6.00 5.29
N SER A 318 -0.17 -6.50 5.03
CA SER A 318 0.57 -7.30 6.01
C SER A 318 0.91 -6.47 7.25
N ALA A 319 1.28 -5.20 7.10
CA ALA A 319 1.46 -4.29 8.23
C ALA A 319 0.15 -4.11 9.04
N CYS A 320 -1.01 -4.03 8.38
CA CYS A 320 -2.32 -3.98 9.05
C CYS A 320 -2.64 -5.28 9.81
N TYR A 321 -2.33 -6.45 9.25
CA TYR A 321 -2.47 -7.73 9.97
C TYR A 321 -1.58 -7.75 11.22
N LEU A 322 -0.31 -7.36 11.09
CA LEU A 322 0.61 -7.32 12.23
C LEU A 322 0.09 -6.41 13.35
N ALA A 323 -0.45 -5.24 12.99
CA ALA A 323 -1.03 -4.30 13.95
C ALA A 323 -2.30 -4.81 14.65
N LEU A 324 -2.96 -5.83 14.10
CA LEU A 324 -4.05 -6.58 14.75
C LEU A 324 -3.53 -7.80 15.54
N GLY A 325 -2.21 -7.88 15.73
CA GLY A 325 -1.53 -9.03 16.32
C GLY A 325 -1.75 -10.31 15.50
N VAL A 326 -2.04 -10.22 14.21
CA VAL A 326 -2.26 -11.34 13.30
C VAL A 326 -0.94 -11.61 12.55
N PRO A 327 -0.32 -12.78 12.73
CA PRO A 327 0.94 -13.10 12.06
C PRO A 327 0.75 -13.30 10.56
N VAL A 328 1.82 -13.13 9.80
CA VAL A 328 1.79 -13.16 8.33
C VAL A 328 2.77 -14.20 7.79
N VAL A 329 2.30 -15.06 6.88
CA VAL A 329 3.10 -15.99 6.09
C VAL A 329 3.17 -15.42 4.67
N VAL A 330 4.28 -14.77 4.32
CA VAL A 330 4.33 -13.92 3.12
C VAL A 330 5.56 -14.20 2.27
N GLN A 331 5.37 -14.11 0.95
CA GLN A 331 6.41 -14.46 -0.01
C GLN A 331 7.58 -13.50 0.05
N GLU A 332 8.80 -14.05 0.10
CA GLU A 332 10.05 -13.32 0.20
C GLU A 332 10.26 -12.37 -1.00
N THR A 333 10.59 -11.12 -0.70
CA THR A 333 10.96 -10.09 -1.69
C THR A 333 12.34 -9.51 -1.44
N GLY A 334 13.08 -10.01 -0.44
CA GLY A 334 14.28 -9.40 0.13
C GLY A 334 14.04 -8.71 1.48
N PHE A 335 12.80 -8.63 1.96
CA PHE A 335 12.43 -7.88 3.17
C PHE A 335 13.02 -8.50 4.44
N SER A 336 13.35 -9.80 4.46
CA SER A 336 13.92 -10.48 5.63
C SER A 336 15.32 -10.01 6.02
N LYS A 337 16.01 -9.27 5.13
CA LYS A 337 17.27 -8.58 5.45
C LYS A 337 17.06 -7.33 6.30
N ILE A 338 15.84 -6.79 6.30
CA ILE A 338 15.49 -5.52 6.94
C ILE A 338 14.59 -5.76 8.14
N LEU A 339 13.54 -6.58 7.97
CA LEU A 339 12.57 -6.88 9.01
C LEU A 339 12.94 -8.17 9.75
N PRO A 340 12.85 -8.20 11.09
CA PRO A 340 13.00 -9.44 11.84
C PRO A 340 11.95 -10.46 11.39
N SER A 341 12.40 -11.69 11.17
CA SER A 341 11.58 -12.79 10.64
C SER A 341 11.75 -14.07 11.47
N GLY A 342 10.83 -15.03 11.28
CA GLY A 342 10.79 -16.31 11.97
C GLY A 342 9.76 -16.38 13.11
N LYS A 343 9.32 -15.23 13.65
CA LYS A 343 8.17 -15.10 14.55
C LYS A 343 7.35 -13.88 14.15
N GLY A 344 6.03 -13.97 14.16
CA GLY A 344 5.14 -12.92 13.66
C GLY A 344 5.14 -12.75 12.13
N ILE A 345 6.31 -12.66 11.51
CA ILE A 345 6.52 -12.66 10.05
C ILE A 345 7.25 -13.94 9.65
N LEU A 346 6.65 -14.72 8.75
CA LEU A 346 7.15 -16.01 8.27
C LEU A 346 7.37 -15.94 6.76
N PRO A 347 8.61 -15.68 6.30
CA PRO A 347 8.92 -15.61 4.88
C PRO A 347 8.90 -16.98 4.22
N PHE A 348 8.56 -17.03 2.93
CA PHE A 348 8.74 -18.22 2.10
C PHE A 348 9.09 -17.86 0.66
N SER A 349 9.87 -18.71 0.00
CA SER A 349 10.21 -18.61 -1.43
C SER A 349 9.68 -19.80 -2.23
N THR A 350 9.41 -20.92 -1.57
CA THR A 350 8.99 -22.19 -2.17
C THR A 350 7.70 -22.73 -1.55
N MET A 351 7.06 -23.68 -2.23
CA MET A 351 5.87 -24.38 -1.72
C MET A 351 6.14 -25.06 -0.37
N ASP A 352 7.30 -25.72 -0.24
CA ASP A 352 7.65 -26.45 0.98
C ASP A 352 7.93 -25.51 2.15
N GLU A 353 8.61 -24.39 1.90
CA GLU A 353 8.79 -23.34 2.91
C GLU A 353 7.46 -22.73 3.34
N ALA A 354 6.53 -22.50 2.39
CA ALA A 354 5.19 -22.00 2.71
C ALA A 354 4.45 -22.99 3.62
N ALA A 355 4.45 -24.29 3.29
CA ALA A 355 3.82 -25.32 4.11
C ALA A 355 4.44 -25.41 5.52
N GLN A 356 5.77 -25.38 5.61
CA GLN A 356 6.50 -25.40 6.90
C GLN A 356 6.21 -24.16 7.75
N ALA A 357 6.17 -22.98 7.13
CA ALA A 357 5.81 -21.74 7.80
C ALA A 357 4.39 -21.79 8.37
N ILE A 358 3.43 -22.35 7.61
CA ILE A 358 2.05 -22.52 8.09
C ILE A 358 1.99 -23.52 9.24
N GLU A 359 2.76 -24.62 9.17
CA GLU A 359 2.84 -25.58 10.27
C GLU A 359 3.41 -24.95 11.55
N SER A 360 4.48 -24.17 11.43
CA SER A 360 5.07 -23.41 12.54
C SER A 360 4.04 -22.49 13.20
N LEU A 361 3.33 -21.69 12.39
CA LEU A 361 2.25 -20.82 12.86
C LEU A 361 1.14 -21.62 13.57
N ALA A 362 0.73 -22.75 13.00
CA ALA A 362 -0.34 -23.58 13.55
C ALA A 362 0.02 -24.22 14.89
N ARG A 363 1.32 -24.50 15.12
CA ARG A 363 1.86 -25.09 16.34
C ARG A 363 1.86 -24.08 17.49
N ASP A 364 2.32 -22.85 17.23
CA ASP A 364 2.53 -21.82 18.27
C ASP A 364 1.82 -20.48 17.97
N PRO A 365 0.50 -20.46 17.69
CA PRO A 365 -0.19 -19.27 17.19
C PRO A 365 -0.18 -18.11 18.18
N ARG A 366 -0.12 -18.38 19.50
CA ARG A 366 -0.02 -17.33 20.53
C ARG A 366 1.33 -16.63 20.50
N GLN A 367 2.42 -17.36 20.27
CA GLN A 367 3.75 -16.79 20.17
C GLN A 367 3.87 -15.92 18.91
N HIS A 368 3.38 -16.42 17.77
CA HIS A 368 3.35 -15.65 16.54
C HIS A 368 2.48 -14.40 16.64
N SER A 369 1.33 -14.48 17.32
CA SER A 369 0.46 -13.32 17.55
C SER A 369 1.10 -12.25 18.44
N ALA A 370 1.81 -12.65 19.50
CA ALA A 370 2.53 -11.70 20.35
C ALA A 370 3.66 -11.00 19.58
N ALA A 371 4.48 -11.78 18.86
CA ALA A 371 5.55 -11.24 18.02
C ALA A 371 5.03 -10.31 16.91
N ALA A 372 3.88 -10.63 16.30
CA ALA A 372 3.26 -9.78 15.29
C ALA A 372 2.96 -8.37 15.83
N ARG A 373 2.41 -8.29 17.05
CA ARG A 373 2.13 -7.01 17.71
C ARG A 373 3.39 -6.22 18.03
N GLU A 374 4.42 -6.90 18.54
CA GLU A 374 5.70 -6.26 18.86
C GLU A 374 6.36 -5.69 17.59
N LEU A 375 6.39 -6.48 16.52
CA LEU A 375 6.90 -6.04 15.21
C LEU A 375 6.12 -4.86 14.64
N ALA A 376 4.79 -4.86 14.75
CA ALA A 376 3.97 -3.74 14.30
C ALA A 376 4.34 -2.43 15.01
N ARG A 377 4.45 -2.46 16.35
CA ARG A 377 4.82 -1.28 17.15
C ARG A 377 6.24 -0.80 16.86
N GLU A 378 7.19 -1.71 16.75
CA GLU A 378 8.59 -1.34 16.58
C GLU A 378 8.87 -0.82 15.16
N TRP A 379 8.33 -1.49 14.14
CA TRP A 379 8.73 -1.25 12.76
C TRP A 379 7.75 -0.40 11.95
N PHE A 380 6.46 -0.41 12.31
CA PHE A 380 5.41 0.20 11.50
C PHE A 380 4.64 1.32 12.20
N ASP A 381 4.89 1.61 13.49
CA ASP A 381 4.20 2.69 14.18
C ASP A 381 4.37 4.02 13.41
N HIS A 382 3.23 4.68 13.15
CA HIS A 382 3.16 5.90 12.35
C HIS A 382 4.12 6.98 12.87
N SER A 383 4.29 7.13 14.17
CA SER A 383 5.13 8.18 14.73
C SER A 383 6.60 7.95 14.37
N ASN A 384 7.08 6.71 14.40
CA ASN A 384 8.44 6.36 14.02
C ASN A 384 8.65 6.55 12.50
N VAL A 385 7.77 5.96 11.70
CA VAL A 385 7.88 5.96 10.23
C VAL A 385 7.75 7.37 9.67
N LEU A 386 6.76 8.15 10.12
CA LEU A 386 6.52 9.49 9.63
C LEU A 386 7.53 10.51 10.14
N ASN A 387 8.03 10.40 11.38
CA ASN A 387 9.13 11.25 11.84
C ASN A 387 10.38 11.02 10.98
N HIS A 388 10.74 9.76 10.71
CA HIS A 388 11.87 9.46 9.84
C HIS A 388 11.67 10.01 8.43
N LEU A 389 10.46 9.89 7.88
CA LEU A 389 10.11 10.47 6.57
C LEU A 389 10.29 11.99 6.57
N LEU A 390 9.79 12.69 7.58
CA LEU A 390 9.94 14.15 7.70
C LEU A 390 11.41 14.55 7.84
N GLU A 391 12.16 13.86 8.70
CA GLU A 391 13.61 14.08 8.85
C GLU A 391 14.31 13.95 7.50
N LYS A 392 14.09 12.85 6.77
CA LYS A 392 14.71 12.62 5.46
C LYS A 392 14.24 13.60 4.38
N ALA A 393 12.98 14.02 4.43
CA ALA A 393 12.46 14.99 3.49
C ALA A 393 13.10 16.37 3.66
N PHE A 394 13.43 16.78 4.89
CA PHE A 394 13.95 18.11 5.20
C PHE A 394 15.44 18.15 5.56
N CYS A 395 16.10 17.00 5.70
CA CYS A 395 17.55 16.92 5.71
C CYS A 395 18.08 17.33 4.33
N THR A 396 18.84 18.43 4.30
CA THR A 396 19.67 18.77 3.15
C THR A 396 20.70 17.66 2.95
N ALA A 397 20.63 16.93 1.84
CA ALA A 397 21.81 16.25 1.35
C ALA A 397 22.92 17.32 1.19
N PRO A 398 24.18 17.04 1.59
CA PRO A 398 25.28 17.89 1.16
C PRO A 398 25.26 17.93 -0.37
N ASP A 399 25.33 19.12 -0.96
CA ASP A 399 25.47 19.29 -2.41
C ASP A 399 26.57 18.36 -2.93
N SER A 400 26.19 17.26 -3.58
CA SER A 400 27.10 16.53 -4.45
C SER A 400 27.19 17.32 -5.75
N ARG A 401 28.16 18.24 -5.79
CA ARG A 401 28.66 18.87 -7.00
C ARG A 401 29.15 17.85 -8.02
#